data_AF-A0A6S6YXD6-F1
#
_entry.id   AF-A0A6S6YXD6-F1
#
_cell.length_a   1.000
_cell.length_b   1.000
_cell.length_c   1.000
_cell.angle_alpha   90.00
_cell.angle_beta   90.00
_cell.angle_gamma   90.00
#
_symmetry.space_group_name_H-M   'P 1'
#
loop_
_entity.id
_entity.type
_entity.pdbx_description
1 polymer ?
#
loop_
_entity_poly.entity_id
_entity_poly.type
_entity_poly.pdbx_seq_one_letter_code
_entity_poly.pdbx_strand_id
1 'polypeptide(L)'
;MTSRMIGDFRVRCSVAQDDEQGFRVQIWTRRVGGTAPEKCWTVPGQAPFASLHEAEQESRQLFEEINGVRFNGEPEFAHASA
;
A
#
# COMPACT_ATOMS: atom_id res chain seq x y z
N MET A 1 10.16 1.36 -8.58
CA MET A 1 9.02 0.69 -7.92
C MET A 1 9.54 -0.46 -7.09
N THR A 2 9.50 -0.31 -5.77
CA THR A 2 10.12 -1.22 -4.81
C THR A 2 9.04 -2.18 -4.29
N SER A 3 9.30 -3.48 -4.31
CA SER A 3 8.44 -4.49 -3.69
C SER A 3 9.25 -5.26 -2.66
N ARG A 4 8.68 -5.60 -1.51
CA ARG A 4 9.34 -6.42 -0.50
C ARG A 4 8.48 -7.59 -0.07
N MET A 5 9.12 -8.59 0.53
CA MET A 5 8.44 -9.73 1.13
C MET A 5 8.12 -9.43 2.59
N ILE A 6 6.89 -9.70 3.01
CA ILE A 6 6.44 -9.66 4.40
C ILE A 6 5.72 -10.99 4.64
N GLY A 7 6.38 -11.90 5.37
CA GLY A 7 5.93 -13.30 5.47
C GLY A 7 5.79 -13.94 4.08
N ASP A 8 4.64 -14.55 3.82
CA ASP A 8 4.31 -15.18 2.53
C ASP A 8 3.73 -14.18 1.49
N PHE A 9 3.72 -12.88 1.78
CA PHE A 9 3.14 -11.88 0.89
C PHE A 9 4.20 -10.97 0.28
N ARG A 10 4.10 -10.77 -1.03
CA ARG A 10 4.79 -9.71 -1.74
C ARG A 10 3.96 -8.43 -1.62
N VAL A 11 4.56 -7.40 -1.06
CA VAL A 11 3.95 -6.09 -0.85
C VAL A 11 4.61 -5.07 -1.76
N ARG A 12 3.79 -4.20 -2.34
CA ARG A 12 4.17 -3.12 -3.26
C ARG A 12 3.31 -1.90 -2.95
N CYS A 13 3.92 -0.72 -2.87
CA CYS A 13 3.16 0.53 -2.91
C CYS A 13 3.24 1.15 -4.31
N SER A 14 2.14 1.75 -4.75
CA SER A 14 2.03 2.48 -6.01
C SER A 14 1.19 3.72 -5.79
N VAL A 15 1.45 4.76 -6.57
CA VAL A 15 0.55 5.91 -6.64
C VAL A 15 -0.34 5.75 -7.86
N ALA A 16 -1.63 5.99 -7.70
CA ALA A 16 -2.58 6.09 -8.79
C ALA A 16 -3.15 7.51 -8.83
N GLN A 17 -3.27 8.06 -10.03
CA GLN A 17 -3.98 9.31 -10.24
C GLN A 17 -5.48 8.99 -10.30
N ASP A 18 -6.26 9.79 -9.59
CA ASP A 18 -7.72 9.81 -9.57
C ASP A 18 -8.13 11.09 -10.31
N ASP A 19 -8.74 10.95 -11.49
CA ASP A 19 -9.01 12.05 -12.43
C ASP A 19 -9.74 13.25 -11.81
N GLU A 20 -10.54 13.03 -10.77
CA GLU A 20 -11.32 14.09 -10.12
C GLU A 20 -10.77 14.50 -8.75
N GLN A 21 -9.95 13.65 -8.12
CA GLN A 21 -9.59 13.83 -6.71
C GLN A 21 -8.09 14.02 -6.47
N GLY A 22 -7.21 13.80 -7.46
CA GLY A 22 -5.76 14.01 -7.34
C GLY A 22 -4.97 12.72 -7.38
N PHE A 23 -4.13 12.44 -6.38
CA PHE A 23 -3.28 11.25 -6.32
C PHE A 23 -3.55 10.44 -5.06
N ARG A 24 -3.63 9.12 -5.17
CA ARG A 24 -3.80 8.21 -4.03
C ARG A 24 -2.72 7.16 -3.98
N VAL A 25 -2.38 6.75 -2.77
CA VAL A 25 -1.48 5.62 -2.56
C VAL A 25 -2.30 4.35 -2.52
N GLN A 26 -1.80 3.35 -3.22
CA GLN A 26 -2.37 2.02 -3.32
C GLN A 26 -1.34 1.01 -2.87
N ILE A 27 -1.75 0.12 -1.97
CA ILE A 27 -0.93 -0.97 -1.48
C ILE A 27 -1.40 -2.25 -2.14
N TRP A 28 -0.48 -2.89 -2.84
CA TRP A 28 -0.71 -4.12 -3.56
C TRP A 28 -0.06 -5.26 -2.80
N THR A 29 -0.87 -6.24 -2.44
CA THR A 29 -0.42 -7.43 -1.73
C THR A 29 -0.71 -8.66 -2.58
N ARG A 30 0.27 -9.55 -2.72
CA ARG A 30 0.11 -10.84 -3.39
C ARG A 30 0.67 -11.94 -2.53
N ARG A 31 -0.10 -13.00 -2.30
CA ARG A 31 0.45 -14.19 -1.66
C ARG A 31 1.40 -14.91 -2.63
N VAL A 32 2.62 -15.17 -2.20
CA VAL A 32 3.63 -15.92 -2.95
C VAL A 32 3.37 -17.41 -2.79
N GLY A 33 3.51 -18.17 -3.88
CA GLY A 33 3.22 -19.61 -3.90
C GLY A 33 1.72 -19.97 -4.00
N GLY A 34 0.83 -18.98 -3.98
CA GLY A 34 -0.59 -19.15 -4.26
C GLY A 34 -0.96 -18.75 -5.69
N THR A 35 -2.10 -19.25 -6.17
CA THR A 35 -2.77 -18.76 -7.39
C THR A 35 -3.61 -17.49 -7.14
N ALA A 36 -3.56 -16.96 -5.92
CA ALA A 36 -4.33 -15.78 -5.54
C ALA A 36 -3.87 -14.54 -6.35
N PRO A 37 -4.81 -13.76 -6.91
CA PRO A 37 -4.48 -12.54 -7.62
C PRO A 37 -3.92 -11.49 -6.67
N GLU A 38 -3.23 -10.50 -7.25
CA GLU A 38 -2.85 -9.29 -6.53
C GLU A 38 -4.10 -8.57 -6.04
N LYS A 39 -4.11 -8.21 -4.76
CA LYS A 39 -5.17 -7.43 -4.15
C LYS A 39 -4.68 -6.01 -3.89
N CYS A 40 -5.49 -5.04 -4.29
CA CYS A 40 -5.25 -3.62 -4.05
C CYS A 40 -5.98 -3.20 -2.77
N TRP A 41 -5.28 -2.42 -1.96
CA TRP A 41 -5.77 -1.84 -0.72
C TRP A 41 -5.52 -0.34 -0.75
N THR A 42 -6.53 0.41 -0.34
CA THR A 42 -6.40 1.83 -0.04
C THR A 42 -6.05 2.01 1.42
N VAL A 43 -5.34 3.08 1.75
CA VAL A 43 -5.08 3.44 3.13
C VAL A 43 -6.35 4.08 3.71
N PRO A 44 -6.93 3.51 4.79
CA PRO A 44 -8.14 4.05 5.38
C PRO A 44 -7.89 5.45 5.94
N GLY A 45 -8.80 6.39 5.68
CA GLY A 45 -8.68 7.78 6.12
C GLY A 45 -7.69 8.64 5.32
N GLN A 46 -6.99 8.07 4.34
CA GLN A 46 -6.07 8.84 3.51
C GLN A 46 -6.83 9.73 2.52
N ALA A 47 -6.66 11.04 2.68
CA ALA A 47 -7.10 12.01 1.69
C ALA A 47 -6.29 11.85 0.39
N PRO A 48 -6.88 12.18 -0.78
CA PRO A 48 -6.08 12.27 -1.98
C PRO A 48 -5.09 13.45 -1.88
N PHE A 49 -3.92 13.27 -2.45
CA PHE A 49 -2.87 14.27 -2.54
C PHE A 49 -3.06 15.15 -3.78
N ALA A 50 -2.73 16.44 -3.67
CA ALA A 50 -2.78 17.36 -4.80
C ALA A 50 -1.64 17.13 -5.79
N SER A 51 -0.50 16.60 -5.32
CA SER A 51 0.72 16.44 -6.13
C SER A 51 1.21 14.99 -6.16
N LEU A 52 1.70 14.54 -7.31
CA LEU A 52 2.34 13.23 -7.46
C LEU A 52 3.52 13.06 -6.49
N HIS A 53 4.33 14.12 -6.32
CA HIS A 53 5.49 14.07 -5.44
C HIS A 53 5.10 13.81 -3.99
N GLU A 54 4.07 14.47 -3.47
CA GLU A 54 3.56 14.22 -2.11
C GLU A 54 3.09 12.77 -1.97
N ALA A 55 2.31 12.29 -2.93
CA ALA A 55 1.85 10.91 -2.93
C ALA A 55 2.99 9.88 -3.01
N GLU A 56 4.07 10.18 -3.74
CA GLU A 56 5.25 9.30 -3.82
C GLU A 56 6.06 9.28 -2.52
N GLN A 57 6.20 10.41 -1.83
CA GLN A 57 6.84 10.47 -0.51
C GLN A 57 6.05 9.67 0.52
N GLU A 58 4.73 9.87 0.55
CA GLU A 58 3.82 9.14 1.45
C GLU A 58 3.79 7.65 1.12
N SER A 59 3.79 7.29 -0.17
CA SER A 59 3.90 5.89 -0.62
C SER A 59 5.16 5.20 -0.09
N ARG A 60 6.30 5.90 -0.03
CA ARG A 60 7.56 5.37 0.52
C ARG A 60 7.47 5.21 2.03
N GLN A 61 6.98 6.23 2.75
CA GLN A 61 6.79 6.15 4.21
C GLN A 61 5.86 5.01 4.58
N LEU A 62 4.66 4.94 3.97
CA LEU A 62 3.71 3.84 4.15
C LEU A 62 4.35 2.49 3.86
N PHE A 63 5.13 2.40 2.77
CA PHE A 63 5.83 1.17 2.44
C PHE A 63 6.80 0.73 3.53
N GLU A 64 7.46 1.64 4.22
CA GLU A 64 8.36 1.36 5.35
C GLU A 64 7.58 1.00 6.63
N GLU A 65 6.45 1.66 6.87
CA GLU A 65 5.60 1.49 8.05
C GLU A 65 4.80 0.18 8.07
N ILE A 66 4.57 -0.46 6.92
CA ILE A 66 3.93 -1.78 6.89
C ILE A 66 4.78 -2.76 7.70
N ASN A 67 4.23 -3.35 8.75
CA ASN A 67 4.95 -4.29 9.61
C ASN A 67 4.52 -5.73 9.37
N GLY A 68 3.31 -5.93 8.86
CA GLY A 68 2.72 -7.25 8.65
C GLY A 68 1.77 -7.26 7.47
N VAL A 69 1.33 -8.46 7.09
CA VAL A 69 0.19 -8.66 6.19
C VAL A 69 -0.70 -9.71 6.82
N ARG A 70 -1.97 -9.37 7.03
CA ARG A 70 -2.98 -10.28 7.56
C ARG A 70 -3.22 -11.46 6.61
N PHE A 71 -3.84 -12.52 7.11
CA PHE A 71 -4.18 -13.70 6.31
C PHE A 71 -5.06 -13.40 5.08
N ASN A 72 -5.91 -12.37 5.14
CA ASN A 72 -6.74 -11.92 4.03
C ASN A 72 -5.97 -11.06 2.99
N GLY A 73 -4.67 -10.82 3.21
CA GLY A 73 -3.81 -9.97 2.40
C GLY A 73 -3.80 -8.49 2.82
N GLU A 74 -4.52 -8.08 3.87
CA GLU A 74 -4.55 -6.68 4.31
C GLU A 74 -3.20 -6.26 4.93
N PRO A 75 -2.59 -5.15 4.50
CA PRO A 75 -1.37 -4.65 5.12
C PRO A 75 -1.65 -4.19 6.57
N GLU A 76 -0.76 -4.54 7.50
CA GLU A 76 -0.77 -4.06 8.87
C GLU A 76 0.34 -3.02 9.04
N PHE A 77 0.00 -1.85 9.58
CA PHE A 77 0.92 -0.73 9.78
C PHE A 77 1.44 -0.71 11.23
N ALA A 78 2.70 -0.34 11.42
CA ALA A 78 3.35 -0.28 12.73
C ALA A 78 2.79 0.81 13.66
N HIS A 79 2.12 1.83 13.11
CA HIS A 79 1.47 2.91 13.85
C HIS A 79 -0.04 2.91 13.62
N ALA A 80 -0.73 1.97 14.26
CA ALA A 80 -2.06 2.27 14.78
C ALA A 80 -1.89 3.01 16.12
N SER A 81 -1.34 4.22 16.07
CA SER A 81 -1.45 5.12 17.23
C SER A 81 -2.87 5.67 17.21
N ALA A 82 -3.68 5.10 18.09
CA ALA A 82 -5.09 5.39 18.34
C ALA A 82 -5.39 6.88 18.58
#